data_AF-G4T367-F1
#
_entry.id   AF-G4T367-F1
#
_cell.length_a   1.000
_cell.length_b   1.000
_cell.length_c   1.000
_cell.angle_alpha   90.00
_cell.angle_beta   90.00
_cell.angle_gamma   90.00
#
_symmetry.space_group_name_H-M   'P 1'
#
loop_
_entity.id
_entity.type
_entity.pdbx_description
1 polymer ?
#
loop_
_entity_poly.entity_id
_entity_poly.type
_entity_poly.pdbx_seq_one_letter_code
_entity_poly.pdbx_strand_id
1 'polypeptide(L)'
;MPYEKRHYRKKLTSHGLIYLDGVELPMTLSNISITGLLAELNDYERINDVEDLFKSVQKSPIVDIYLQEMRLAGEAEIVRADMIDGRIYLALDFRNVEHDVENLFYARHAYRKKLEAPGLIILNGHNYHFNTVNVSVDGLMVTLPERIDVEPGAIAAFNFKRLDLLGEVKIVWVTYQDGNTLLGLEYNYLEKTFVEGIPRFSPHNPGMVKG
;
A
#
# COMPACT_ATOMS: atom_id res chain seq x y z
N MET A 1 5.98 -3.56 42.09
CA MET A 1 6.35 -3.49 40.66
C MET A 1 5.60 -4.61 39.95
N PRO A 2 4.48 -4.34 39.25
CA PRO A 2 3.83 -5.39 38.49
C PRO A 2 4.74 -5.74 37.30
N TYR A 3 5.16 -7.00 37.22
CA TYR A 3 5.83 -7.54 36.04
C TYR A 3 4.84 -7.46 34.87
N GLU A 4 5.05 -6.54 33.93
CA GLU A 4 4.35 -6.60 32.65
C GLU A 4 4.67 -7.94 32.00
N LYS A 5 3.62 -8.74 31.82
CA LYS A 5 3.70 -10.07 31.25
C LYS A 5 3.97 -9.92 29.76
N ARG A 6 5.25 -9.76 29.39
CA ARG A 6 5.67 -9.64 27.99
C ARG A 6 5.16 -10.85 27.21
N HIS A 7 4.48 -10.58 26.10
CA HIS A 7 4.03 -11.63 25.19
C HIS A 7 5.21 -12.47 24.72
N TYR A 8 4.97 -13.76 24.52
CA TYR A 8 5.97 -14.68 23.98
C TYR A 8 6.51 -14.14 22.65
N ARG A 9 7.84 -14.03 22.53
CA ARG A 9 8.53 -13.56 21.34
C ARG A 9 9.29 -14.69 20.70
N LYS A 10 9.05 -14.92 19.41
CA LYS A 10 9.84 -15.86 18.61
C LYS A 10 10.96 -15.08 17.91
N LYS A 11 12.20 -15.54 18.11
CA LYS A 11 13.32 -15.07 17.29
C LYS A 11 13.13 -15.67 15.90
N LEU A 12 12.89 -14.81 14.94
CA LEU A 12 12.65 -15.18 13.56
C LEU A 12 13.41 -14.16 12.73
N THR A 13 14.33 -14.62 11.90
CA THR A 13 14.92 -13.80 10.86
C THR A 13 14.06 -14.02 9.62
N SER A 14 13.26 -13.03 9.30
CA SER A 14 12.32 -13.02 8.18
C SER A 14 12.40 -11.68 7.49
N HIS A 15 11.97 -11.61 6.24
CA HIS A 15 11.98 -10.38 5.46
C HIS A 15 10.56 -9.83 5.35
N GLY A 16 10.45 -8.50 5.36
CA GLY A 16 9.20 -7.79 5.17
C GLY A 16 9.41 -6.45 4.48
N LEU A 17 8.31 -5.77 4.26
CA LEU A 17 8.26 -4.42 3.73
C LEU A 17 7.53 -3.53 4.73
N ILE A 18 8.01 -2.31 4.88
CA ILE A 18 7.35 -1.24 5.62
C ILE A 18 7.15 -0.06 4.70
N TYR A 19 5.96 0.52 4.77
CA TYR A 19 5.60 1.71 4.02
C TYR A 19 5.69 2.93 4.93
N LEU A 20 6.66 3.80 4.65
CA LEU A 20 6.94 4.99 5.44
C LEU A 20 7.09 6.19 4.51
N ASP A 21 6.34 7.25 4.80
CA ASP A 21 6.37 8.53 4.05
C ASP A 21 6.24 8.37 2.52
N GLY A 22 5.40 7.43 2.08
CA GLY A 22 5.15 7.17 0.66
C GLY A 22 6.20 6.30 -0.03
N VAL A 23 7.22 5.82 0.71
CA VAL A 23 8.31 4.99 0.21
C VAL A 23 8.21 3.57 0.79
N GLU A 24 8.45 2.58 -0.07
CA GLU A 24 8.62 1.19 0.32
C GLU A 24 10.05 0.95 0.79
N LEU A 25 10.20 0.45 2.01
CA LEU A 25 11.51 0.12 2.57
C LEU A 25 11.57 -1.37 2.93
N PRO A 26 12.61 -2.09 2.48
CA PRO A 26 12.84 -3.45 2.93
C PRO A 26 13.23 -3.47 4.41
N MET A 27 12.71 -4.44 5.14
CA MET A 27 13.02 -4.65 6.55
C MET A 27 13.34 -6.11 6.87
N THR A 28 14.23 -6.32 7.83
CA THR A 28 14.53 -7.62 8.42
C THR A 28 13.91 -7.71 9.81
N LEU A 29 13.10 -8.74 10.04
CA LEU A 29 12.51 -9.00 11.35
C LEU A 29 13.57 -9.59 12.26
N SER A 30 13.68 -9.03 13.45
CA SER A 30 14.55 -9.54 14.52
C SER A 30 13.76 -10.45 15.47
N ASN A 31 12.53 -10.08 15.77
CA ASN A 31 11.58 -10.88 16.55
C ASN A 31 10.15 -10.41 16.31
N ILE A 32 9.19 -11.30 16.61
CA ILE A 32 7.75 -11.04 16.49
C ILE A 32 7.00 -11.64 17.69
N SER A 33 5.92 -10.98 18.09
CA SER A 33 4.90 -11.46 19.03
C SER A 33 3.52 -11.38 18.38
N ILE A 34 2.48 -11.77 19.14
CA ILE A 34 1.08 -11.60 18.71
C ILE A 34 0.64 -10.13 18.65
N THR A 35 1.37 -9.22 19.29
CA THR A 35 0.99 -7.81 19.40
C THR A 35 1.86 -6.88 18.56
N GLY A 36 2.94 -7.38 17.97
CA GLY A 36 3.90 -6.49 17.31
C GLY A 36 5.20 -7.18 16.92
N LEU A 37 6.14 -6.39 16.42
CA LEU A 37 7.42 -6.88 15.93
C LEU A 37 8.57 -5.90 16.20
N LEU A 38 9.79 -6.41 16.12
CA LEU A 38 11.00 -5.62 16.05
C LEU A 38 11.62 -5.86 14.67
N ALA A 39 11.79 -4.78 13.91
CA ALA A 39 12.35 -4.81 12.56
C ALA A 39 13.58 -3.90 12.44
N GLU A 40 14.50 -4.30 11.58
CA GLU A 40 15.65 -3.52 11.12
C GLU A 40 15.34 -3.03 9.71
N LEU A 41 15.53 -1.74 9.43
CA LEU A 41 15.44 -1.23 8.06
C LEU A 41 16.73 -1.56 7.30
N ASN A 42 16.62 -2.11 6.09
CA ASN A 42 17.75 -2.62 5.32
C ASN A 42 18.31 -1.63 4.27
N ASP A 43 17.60 -0.52 3.99
CA ASP A 43 17.98 0.45 2.95
C ASP A 43 18.60 1.72 3.56
N TYR A 44 19.89 1.64 3.85
CA TYR A 44 20.70 2.70 4.46
C TYR A 44 21.17 3.78 3.47
N GLU A 45 21.06 3.52 2.15
CA GLU A 45 21.59 4.45 1.14
C GLU A 45 20.60 5.58 0.80
N ARG A 46 19.31 5.38 1.09
CA ARG A 46 18.27 6.40 0.87
C ARG A 46 17.97 7.25 2.11
N ILE A 47 18.27 6.76 3.30
CA ILE A 47 18.04 7.46 4.56
C ILE A 47 19.39 8.03 5.04
N ASN A 48 19.77 9.18 4.46
CA ASN A 48 21.04 9.84 4.77
C ASN A 48 21.08 10.46 6.18
N ASP A 49 19.92 10.63 6.81
CA ASP A 49 19.80 11.17 8.16
C ASP A 49 18.65 10.50 8.92
N VAL A 50 18.98 9.91 10.07
CA VAL A 50 18.00 9.34 11.01
C VAL A 50 17.06 10.42 11.53
N GLU A 51 17.50 11.68 11.53
CA GLU A 51 16.68 12.83 11.90
C GLU A 51 15.48 13.04 10.95
N ASP A 52 15.59 12.67 9.67
CA ASP A 52 14.49 12.78 8.70
C ASP A 52 13.44 11.67 8.88
N LEU A 53 13.89 10.46 9.26
CA LEU A 53 12.99 9.39 9.70
C LEU A 53 12.25 9.81 10.99
N PHE A 54 12.93 10.41 11.96
CA PHE A 54 12.28 10.91 13.18
C PHE A 54 11.32 12.08 12.90
N LYS A 55 11.63 12.97 11.95
CA LYS A 55 10.71 14.04 11.50
C LYS A 55 9.47 13.48 10.79
N SER A 56 9.60 12.39 10.03
CA SER A 56 8.48 11.77 9.32
C SER A 56 7.57 10.96 10.26
N VAL A 57 8.16 10.21 11.21
CA VAL A 57 7.42 9.42 12.21
C VAL A 57 6.69 10.29 13.25
N GLN A 58 7.19 11.49 13.55
CA GLN A 58 6.52 12.43 14.47
C GLN A 58 5.14 12.92 13.98
N LYS A 59 4.85 12.86 12.67
CA LYS A 59 3.58 13.35 12.10
C LYS A 59 2.50 12.27 12.03
N SER A 60 2.88 11.01 11.90
CA SER A 60 1.99 9.84 11.97
C SER A 60 2.82 8.61 12.31
N PRO A 61 2.62 7.98 13.48
CA PRO A 61 3.36 6.77 13.84
C PRO A 61 2.77 5.51 13.18
N ILE A 62 1.59 5.60 12.55
CA ILE A 62 0.96 4.46 11.89
C ILE A 62 1.59 4.25 10.50
N VAL A 63 2.04 3.03 10.26
CA VAL A 63 2.71 2.55 9.07
C VAL A 63 2.07 1.26 8.59
N ASP A 64 2.16 1.01 7.29
CA ASP A 64 1.74 -0.24 6.70
C ASP A 64 2.90 -1.24 6.69
N ILE A 65 2.62 -2.50 6.96
CA ILE A 65 3.59 -3.58 6.96
C ILE A 65 3.12 -4.76 6.11
N TYR A 66 4.08 -5.45 5.51
CA TYR A 66 3.87 -6.73 4.84
C TYR A 66 4.96 -7.72 5.21
N LEU A 67 4.55 -8.91 5.69
CA LEU A 67 5.41 -10.00 6.13
C LEU A 67 5.13 -11.23 5.26
N GLN A 68 5.85 -11.37 4.15
CA GLN A 68 5.57 -12.38 3.13
C GLN A 68 5.62 -13.81 3.68
N GLU A 69 6.68 -14.16 4.40
CA GLU A 69 6.87 -15.52 4.94
C GLU A 69 5.80 -15.90 5.97
N MET A 70 5.16 -14.90 6.59
CA MET A 70 4.13 -15.07 7.61
C MET A 70 2.72 -14.86 7.06
N ARG A 71 2.61 -14.49 5.77
CA ARG A 71 1.33 -14.19 5.12
C ARG A 71 0.52 -13.17 5.94
N LEU A 72 1.21 -12.13 6.44
CA LEU A 72 0.63 -11.11 7.32
C LEU A 72 0.78 -9.73 6.67
N ALA A 73 -0.29 -8.95 6.70
CA ALA A 73 -0.31 -7.58 6.20
C ALA A 73 -1.19 -6.69 7.07
N GLY A 74 -0.92 -5.39 7.10
CA GLY A 74 -1.81 -4.43 7.73
C GLY A 74 -1.11 -3.24 8.36
N GLU A 75 -1.80 -2.58 9.27
CA GLU A 75 -1.34 -1.37 9.95
C GLU A 75 -0.63 -1.72 11.27
N ALA A 76 0.51 -1.10 11.49
CA ALA A 76 1.23 -1.12 12.74
C ALA A 76 1.61 0.31 13.15
N GLU A 77 1.78 0.53 14.44
CA GLU A 77 2.26 1.79 14.97
C GLU A 77 3.73 1.67 15.38
N ILE A 78 4.55 2.61 14.95
CA ILE A 78 5.92 2.78 15.44
C ILE A 78 5.84 3.30 16.87
N VAL A 79 6.09 2.43 17.84
CA VAL A 79 6.12 2.77 19.27
C VAL A 79 7.53 3.14 19.74
N ARG A 80 8.57 2.73 19.00
CA ARG A 80 9.96 3.11 19.25
C ARG A 80 10.81 3.01 18.00
N ALA A 81 11.79 3.89 17.86
CA ALA A 81 12.87 3.80 16.89
C ALA A 81 14.22 3.97 17.59
N ASP A 82 15.19 3.12 17.27
CA ASP A 82 16.54 3.12 17.85
C ASP A 82 17.57 3.08 16.70
N MET A 83 18.67 3.83 16.80
CA MET A 83 19.83 3.68 15.91
C MET A 83 20.96 2.96 16.65
N ILE A 84 21.39 1.81 16.14
CA ILE A 84 22.44 0.97 16.74
C ILE A 84 23.42 0.61 15.63
N ASP A 85 24.70 0.93 15.82
CA ASP A 85 25.78 0.65 14.85
C ASP A 85 25.48 1.13 13.42
N GLY A 86 24.85 2.31 13.30
CA GLY A 86 24.45 2.89 12.02
C GLY A 86 23.22 2.24 11.38
N ARG A 87 22.53 1.34 12.10
CA ARG A 87 21.32 0.66 11.63
C ARG A 87 20.09 1.15 12.37
N ILE A 88 18.98 1.28 11.66
CA ILE A 88 17.71 1.72 12.23
C ILE A 88 16.88 0.50 12.63
N TYR A 89 16.45 0.49 13.88
CA TYR A 89 15.54 -0.51 14.44
C TYR A 89 14.21 0.14 14.80
N LEU A 90 13.11 -0.50 14.41
CA LEU A 90 11.75 -0.07 14.69
C LEU A 90 11.04 -1.12 15.56
N ALA A 91 10.50 -0.69 16.69
CA ALA A 91 9.51 -1.45 17.45
C ALA A 91 8.12 -1.03 16.97
N LEU A 92 7.37 -2.01 16.47
CA LEU A 92 6.04 -1.82 15.91
C LEU A 92 5.00 -2.58 16.74
N ASP A 93 3.89 -1.94 17.06
CA ASP A 93 2.71 -2.59 17.64
C ASP A 93 1.62 -2.73 16.57
N PHE A 94 1.05 -3.92 16.41
CA PHE A 94 -0.01 -4.18 15.45
C PHE A 94 -1.27 -3.41 15.83
N ARG A 95 -1.87 -2.75 14.85
CA ARG A 95 -3.16 -2.05 14.99
C ARG A 95 -4.26 -2.84 14.32
N ASN A 96 -4.11 -3.12 13.03
CA ASN A 96 -5.05 -3.90 12.26
C ASN A 96 -4.28 -4.79 11.29
N VAL A 97 -4.17 -6.09 11.59
CA VAL A 97 -3.39 -7.04 10.79
C VAL A 97 -4.24 -8.23 10.38
N GLU A 98 -4.08 -8.67 9.13
CA GLU A 98 -4.73 -9.83 8.56
C GLU A 98 -3.73 -10.98 8.42
N HIS A 99 -4.21 -12.21 8.62
CA HIS A 99 -3.44 -13.45 8.51
C HIS A 99 -3.87 -14.25 7.28
N ASP A 100 -3.05 -15.23 6.88
CA ASP A 100 -3.31 -16.10 5.73
C ASP A 100 -3.50 -15.35 4.41
N VAL A 101 -2.76 -14.26 4.23
CA VAL A 101 -2.62 -13.59 2.95
C VAL A 101 -1.88 -14.54 1.98
N GLU A 102 -2.59 -15.29 1.12
CA GLU A 102 -1.93 -16.04 0.03
C GLU A 102 -1.27 -15.04 -0.92
N ASN A 103 -0.17 -15.44 -1.56
CA ASN A 103 0.58 -14.63 -2.51
C ASN A 103 -0.22 -14.26 -3.81
N LEU A 104 -1.53 -14.53 -3.82
CA LEU A 104 -2.52 -14.14 -4.85
C LEU A 104 -3.55 -13.11 -4.33
N PHE A 105 -3.61 -12.86 -3.02
CA PHE A 105 -4.68 -12.10 -2.33
C PHE A 105 -4.30 -10.66 -1.96
N TYR A 106 -3.04 -10.25 -2.15
CA TYR A 106 -2.73 -8.82 -2.25
C TYR A 106 -3.38 -8.17 -3.47
N ALA A 107 -3.86 -8.96 -4.45
CA ALA A 107 -4.67 -8.51 -5.58
C ALA A 107 -6.10 -8.04 -5.21
N ARG A 108 -6.53 -8.18 -3.94
CA ARG A 108 -7.79 -7.59 -3.45
C ARG A 108 -7.62 -6.52 -2.39
N HIS A 109 -6.42 -6.40 -1.82
CA HIS A 109 -6.06 -5.38 -0.83
C HIS A 109 -4.72 -4.73 -1.15
N ALA A 110 -4.50 -4.43 -2.43
CA ALA A 110 -3.66 -3.31 -2.81
C ALA A 110 -4.11 -2.11 -1.95
N TYR A 111 -3.23 -1.66 -1.06
CA TYR A 111 -3.45 -0.57 -0.12
C TYR A 111 -4.26 0.56 -0.78
N ARG A 112 -5.44 0.85 -0.23
CA ARG A 112 -6.35 1.89 -0.71
C ARG A 112 -6.09 3.16 0.08
N LYS A 113 -5.13 3.97 -0.38
CA LYS A 113 -4.94 5.30 0.21
C LYS A 113 -6.19 6.12 -0.04
N LYS A 114 -6.82 6.63 1.02
CA LYS A 114 -7.85 7.65 0.85
C LYS A 114 -7.19 8.87 0.21
N LEU A 115 -7.53 9.12 -1.05
CA LEU A 115 -6.99 10.21 -1.83
C LEU A 115 -8.19 10.77 -2.59
N GLU A 116 -8.58 11.98 -2.26
CA GLU A 116 -9.66 12.69 -2.93
C GLU A 116 -9.04 13.70 -3.88
N ALA A 117 -9.05 13.39 -5.17
CA ALA A 117 -8.51 14.25 -6.22
C ALA A 117 -9.28 14.04 -7.54
N PRO A 118 -9.39 15.10 -8.36
CA PRO A 118 -10.12 15.02 -9.61
C PRO A 118 -9.31 14.28 -10.69
N GLY A 119 -10.02 13.60 -11.59
CA GLY A 119 -9.49 12.98 -12.79
C GLY A 119 -10.51 12.98 -13.93
N LEU A 120 -10.12 12.40 -15.07
CA LEU A 120 -10.95 12.28 -16.26
C LEU A 120 -11.07 10.82 -16.68
N ILE A 121 -12.27 10.39 -17.04
CA ILE A 121 -12.54 9.05 -17.59
C ILE A 121 -13.42 9.17 -18.83
N ILE A 122 -13.16 8.32 -19.83
CA ILE A 122 -13.93 8.25 -21.06
C ILE A 122 -14.83 7.01 -20.98
N LEU A 123 -16.13 7.23 -20.82
CA LEU A 123 -17.15 6.17 -20.72
C LEU A 123 -18.14 6.33 -21.87
N ASN A 124 -18.45 5.25 -22.58
CA ASN A 124 -19.39 5.27 -23.70
C ASN A 124 -19.09 6.37 -24.76
N GLY A 125 -17.81 6.73 -24.94
CA GLY A 125 -17.38 7.79 -25.87
C GLY A 125 -17.54 9.23 -25.34
N HIS A 126 -17.96 9.40 -24.08
CA HIS A 126 -18.12 10.71 -23.43
C HIS A 126 -17.06 10.92 -22.34
N ASN A 127 -16.59 12.16 -22.21
CA ASN A 127 -15.63 12.56 -21.18
C ASN A 127 -16.36 12.94 -19.89
N TYR A 128 -15.97 12.32 -18.78
CA TYR A 128 -16.50 12.61 -17.46
C TYR A 128 -15.40 13.01 -16.50
N HIS A 129 -15.71 13.96 -15.62
CA HIS A 129 -14.89 14.22 -14.44
C HIS A 129 -15.26 13.23 -13.35
N PHE A 130 -14.25 12.66 -12.70
CA PHE A 130 -14.44 11.86 -11.52
C PHE A 130 -13.63 12.43 -10.35
N ASN A 131 -14.01 12.09 -9.12
CA ASN A 131 -13.16 12.26 -7.95
C ASN A 131 -12.73 10.88 -7.45
N THR A 132 -11.45 10.69 -7.17
CA THR A 132 -11.00 9.48 -6.48
C THR A 132 -11.58 9.45 -5.06
N VAL A 133 -11.96 8.27 -4.59
CA VAL A 133 -12.25 8.02 -3.17
C VAL A 133 -11.06 7.33 -2.53
N ASN A 134 -10.50 6.36 -3.23
CA ASN A 134 -9.25 5.72 -2.85
C ASN A 134 -8.50 5.20 -4.08
N VAL A 135 -7.22 4.93 -3.87
CA VAL A 135 -6.28 4.54 -4.92
C VAL A 135 -5.38 3.44 -4.40
N SER A 136 -5.09 2.45 -5.24
CA SER A 136 -4.19 1.35 -4.94
C SER A 136 -3.29 1.00 -6.14
N VAL A 137 -2.44 -0.03 -5.97
CA VAL A 137 -1.56 -0.53 -7.05
C VAL A 137 -2.31 -1.18 -8.20
N ASP A 138 -3.48 -1.74 -7.90
CA ASP A 138 -4.27 -2.50 -8.86
C ASP A 138 -5.43 -1.68 -9.42
N GLY A 139 -5.75 -0.52 -8.83
CA GLY A 139 -6.89 0.25 -9.31
C GLY A 139 -7.28 1.49 -8.51
N LEU A 140 -8.47 1.98 -8.82
CA LEU A 140 -9.07 3.19 -8.28
C LEU A 140 -10.51 2.90 -7.84
N MET A 141 -10.95 3.56 -6.78
CA MET A 141 -12.37 3.79 -6.55
C MET A 141 -12.67 5.25 -6.84
N VAL A 142 -13.69 5.51 -7.66
CA VAL A 142 -14.02 6.88 -8.09
C VAL A 142 -15.50 7.17 -8.00
N THR A 143 -15.84 8.43 -7.76
CA THR A 143 -17.21 8.95 -7.85
C THR A 143 -17.36 9.83 -9.08
N LEU A 144 -18.52 9.74 -9.74
CA LEU A 144 -18.95 10.65 -10.79
C LEU A 144 -20.21 11.37 -10.31
N PRO A 145 -20.32 12.69 -10.54
CA PRO A 145 -21.39 13.53 -9.97
C PRO A 145 -22.77 13.33 -10.61
N GLU A 146 -22.92 12.30 -11.44
CA GLU A 146 -24.15 11.97 -12.15
C GLU A 146 -24.29 10.45 -12.29
N ARG A 147 -25.52 10.01 -12.55
CA ARG A 147 -25.83 8.61 -12.81
C ARG A 147 -25.46 8.26 -14.26
N ILE A 148 -24.51 7.35 -14.42
CA ILE A 148 -24.01 6.88 -15.71
C ILE A 148 -24.18 5.37 -15.73
N ASP A 149 -25.01 4.88 -16.65
CA ASP A 149 -25.20 3.45 -16.82
C ASP A 149 -24.00 2.85 -17.56
N VAL A 150 -23.23 2.02 -16.85
CA VAL A 150 -22.09 1.28 -17.39
C VAL A 150 -22.09 -0.15 -16.84
N GLU A 151 -21.69 -1.10 -17.68
CA GLU A 151 -21.64 -2.51 -17.30
C GLU A 151 -20.27 -2.87 -16.70
N PRO A 152 -20.23 -3.69 -15.62
CA PRO A 152 -19.00 -4.33 -15.19
C PRO A 152 -18.35 -5.12 -16.35
N GLY A 153 -17.04 -4.97 -16.50
CA GLY A 153 -16.25 -5.55 -17.59
C GLY A 153 -15.91 -4.57 -18.70
N ALA A 154 -16.60 -3.42 -18.79
CA ALA A 154 -16.27 -2.40 -19.77
C ALA A 154 -14.87 -1.79 -19.53
N ILE A 155 -14.17 -1.50 -20.62
CA ILE A 155 -12.86 -0.84 -20.62
C ILE A 155 -13.05 0.65 -20.90
N ALA A 156 -12.33 1.48 -20.15
CA ALA A 156 -12.39 2.92 -20.25
C ALA A 156 -10.98 3.51 -20.23
N ALA A 157 -10.74 4.52 -21.06
CA ALA A 157 -9.53 5.32 -20.95
C ALA A 157 -9.68 6.31 -19.78
N PHE A 158 -8.60 6.54 -19.04
CA PHE A 158 -8.61 7.48 -17.92
C PHE A 158 -7.31 8.28 -17.83
N ASN A 159 -7.40 9.45 -17.22
CA ASN A 159 -6.26 10.31 -16.89
C ASN A 159 -6.42 10.82 -15.45
N PHE A 160 -5.46 10.48 -14.61
CA PHE A 160 -5.37 10.94 -13.23
C PHE A 160 -4.03 11.63 -12.98
N LYS A 161 -3.99 12.92 -13.34
CA LYS A 161 -2.81 13.78 -13.29
C LYS A 161 -2.12 13.84 -11.92
N ARG A 162 -2.88 13.74 -10.82
CA ARG A 162 -2.33 13.84 -9.46
C ARG A 162 -1.22 12.82 -9.19
N LEU A 163 -1.33 11.65 -9.83
CA LEU A 163 -0.36 10.56 -9.72
C LEU A 163 0.30 10.26 -11.07
N ASP A 164 0.19 11.17 -12.04
CA ASP A 164 0.74 11.01 -13.40
C ASP A 164 0.31 9.70 -14.09
N LEU A 165 -0.94 9.27 -13.82
CA LEU A 165 -1.53 8.06 -14.39
C LEU A 165 -2.32 8.38 -15.65
N LEU A 166 -2.05 7.63 -16.69
CA LEU A 166 -2.76 7.67 -17.97
C LEU A 166 -2.79 6.24 -18.52
N GLY A 167 -3.94 5.81 -19.01
CA GLY A 167 -4.07 4.49 -19.61
C GLY A 167 -5.51 4.01 -19.65
N GLU A 168 -5.69 2.70 -19.50
CA GLU A 168 -6.98 2.02 -19.54
C GLU A 168 -7.28 1.34 -18.21
N VAL A 169 -8.55 1.38 -17.83
CA VAL A 169 -9.10 0.68 -16.68
C VAL A 169 -10.26 -0.20 -17.10
N LYS A 170 -10.44 -1.31 -16.39
CA LYS A 170 -11.62 -2.15 -16.44
C LYS A 170 -12.54 -1.80 -15.28
N ILE A 171 -13.83 -1.65 -15.57
CA ILE A 171 -14.85 -1.44 -14.54
C ILE A 171 -15.13 -2.79 -13.88
N VAL A 172 -14.86 -2.94 -12.59
CA VAL A 172 -15.07 -4.21 -11.88
C VAL A 172 -16.42 -4.28 -11.19
N TRP A 173 -16.97 -3.13 -10.78
CA TRP A 173 -18.31 -3.02 -10.22
C TRP A 173 -18.82 -1.58 -10.33
N VAL A 174 -20.15 -1.44 -10.27
CA VAL A 174 -20.86 -0.15 -10.33
C VAL A 174 -21.89 -0.12 -9.20
N THR A 175 -22.04 1.03 -8.55
CA THR A 175 -23.07 1.29 -7.54
C THR A 175 -23.54 2.73 -7.68
N TYR A 176 -24.78 3.00 -7.28
CA TYR A 176 -25.38 4.33 -7.33
C TYR A 176 -25.72 4.78 -5.90
N GLN A 177 -25.25 5.98 -5.52
CA GLN A 177 -25.51 6.57 -4.21
C GLN A 177 -25.77 8.06 -4.38
N ASP A 178 -26.88 8.55 -3.81
CA ASP A 178 -27.24 9.97 -3.79
C ASP A 178 -27.20 10.67 -5.17
N GLY A 179 -27.58 9.95 -6.23
CA GLY A 179 -27.56 10.46 -7.61
C GLY A 179 -26.19 10.39 -8.31
N ASN A 180 -25.14 9.98 -7.58
CA ASN A 180 -23.80 9.78 -8.09
C ASN A 180 -23.57 8.34 -8.53
N THR A 181 -22.60 8.15 -9.43
CA THR A 181 -22.08 6.83 -9.80
C THR A 181 -20.78 6.57 -9.05
N LEU A 182 -20.71 5.44 -8.35
CA LEU A 182 -19.51 4.94 -7.70
C LEU A 182 -18.98 3.75 -8.50
N LEU A 183 -17.72 3.82 -8.90
CA LEU A 183 -17.07 2.80 -9.71
C LEU A 183 -15.86 2.22 -8.98
N GLY A 184 -15.74 0.89 -9.06
CA GLY A 184 -14.46 0.20 -8.86
C GLY A 184 -13.78 0.03 -10.21
N LEU A 185 -12.54 0.47 -10.30
CA LEU A 185 -11.71 0.43 -11.50
C LEU A 185 -10.46 -0.41 -11.22
N GLU A 186 -10.11 -1.29 -12.14
CA GLU A 186 -8.88 -2.07 -12.14
C GLU A 186 -7.99 -1.60 -13.30
N TYR A 187 -6.69 -1.37 -13.09
CA TYR A 187 -5.79 -0.97 -14.16
C TYR A 187 -5.64 -2.11 -15.18
N ASN A 188 -6.03 -1.86 -16.42
CA ASN A 188 -5.85 -2.78 -17.54
C ASN A 188 -4.52 -2.49 -18.26
N TYR A 189 -4.20 -1.21 -18.42
CA TYR A 189 -2.96 -0.73 -19.04
C TYR A 189 -2.59 0.65 -18.48
N LEU A 190 -1.31 0.92 -18.29
CA LEU A 190 -0.78 2.23 -17.89
C LEU A 190 0.36 2.63 -18.83
N GLU A 191 0.28 3.84 -19.40
CA GLU A 191 1.37 4.41 -20.22
C GLU A 191 2.64 4.61 -19.38
N LYS A 192 2.47 4.94 -18.11
CA LYS A 192 3.53 4.91 -17.09
C LYS A 192 3.13 3.89 -16.03
N THR A 193 3.87 2.79 -15.93
CA THR A 193 3.72 1.87 -14.79
C THR A 193 4.08 2.57 -13.47
N PHE A 194 4.90 3.63 -13.58
CA PHE A 194 5.40 4.65 -12.65
C PHE A 194 4.48 5.36 -11.64
N VAL A 195 3.84 4.73 -10.63
CA VAL A 195 3.02 5.53 -9.69
C VAL A 195 3.79 6.01 -8.47
N GLU A 196 4.08 7.31 -8.41
CA GLU A 196 4.74 7.92 -7.25
C GLU A 196 3.82 7.91 -6.02
N GLY A 197 4.29 7.32 -4.91
CA GLY A 197 3.55 7.28 -3.63
C GLY A 197 2.53 6.15 -3.49
N ILE A 198 2.49 5.19 -4.42
CA ILE A 198 1.77 3.91 -4.27
C ILE A 198 2.79 2.75 -4.24
N PRO A 199 2.67 1.76 -3.32
CA PRO A 199 3.60 0.62 -3.24
C PRO A 199 3.76 -0.16 -4.54
N ARG A 200 4.76 -1.04 -4.69
CA ARG A 200 4.78 -2.00 -5.82
C ARG A 200 5.30 -3.34 -5.35
N PHE A 201 4.39 -4.23 -5.00
CA PHE A 201 4.75 -5.60 -4.66
C PHE A 201 5.11 -6.37 -5.92
N SER A 202 6.39 -6.43 -6.27
CA SER A 202 6.87 -7.34 -7.31
C SER A 202 7.05 -8.74 -6.72
N PRO A 203 6.47 -9.80 -7.32
CA PRO A 203 6.90 -11.15 -7.01
C PRO A 203 8.34 -11.30 -7.51
N HIS A 204 9.24 -11.62 -6.58
CA HIS A 204 10.59 -12.05 -6.92
C HIS A 204 10.48 -13.20 -7.93
N ASN A 205 11.00 -13.03 -9.14
CA ASN A 205 11.02 -14.05 -10.19
C ASN A 205 12.43 -14.67 -10.22
N PRO A 206 12.70 -15.78 -9.52
CA PRO A 206 13.99 -16.45 -9.60
C PRO A 206 14.03 -17.26 -10.91
N GLY A 207 14.30 -16.60 -12.04
CA GLY A 207 14.10 -17.28 -13.31
C GLY A 207 14.56 -16.57 -14.56
N MET A 208 15.79 -16.03 -14.58
CA MET A 208 16.53 -15.90 -15.84
C MET A 208 17.99 -16.28 -15.61
N VAL A 209 18.24 -17.59 -15.66
CA VAL A 209 19.56 -18.12 -16.01
C VAL A 209 19.80 -17.73 -17.45
N LYS A 210 20.81 -16.89 -17.69
CA LYS A 210 21.33 -16.62 -19.02
C LYS A 210 21.92 -17.92 -19.58
N GLY A 211 21.36 -18.41 -20.68
CA GLY A 211 22.07 -19.23 -21.65
C GLY A 211 22.85 -18.34 -22.61
#